data_AF-A0AAP9W2J5-F1
#
_entry.id   AF-A0AAP9W2J5-F1
#
_cell.length_a   1.000
_cell.length_b   1.000
_cell.length_c   1.000
_cell.angle_alpha   90.00
_cell.angle_beta   90.00
_cell.angle_gamma   90.00
#
_symmetry.space_group_name_H-M   'P 1'
#
loop_
_entity.id
_entity.type
_entity.pdbx_description
1 polymer ?
#
loop_
_entity_poly.entity_id
_entity_poly.type
_entity_poly.pdbx_seq_one_letter_code
_entity_poly.pdbx_strand_id
1 'polypeptide(L)'
;MFLSGNRHLLAQILDGKSPSIVLNIMLEVVQDLGKYVLVDILLEEYERLDSRIFPVIWRWNSAKSIRGMSDQEFDEAVLTQMRSAGYMV
;
A
#
# COMPACT_ATOMS: atom_id res chain seq x y z
N MET A 1 -4.00 19.39 1.33
CA MET A 1 -2.86 19.36 0.39
C MET A 1 -1.84 18.34 0.91
N PHE A 2 -2.15 17.03 0.84
CA PHE A 2 -1.30 15.94 1.35
C PHE A 2 -0.84 14.97 0.23
N LEU A 3 -1.26 15.19 -1.02
CA LEU A 3 -1.34 14.13 -2.03
C LEU A 3 -0.19 14.13 -3.06
N SER A 4 0.40 15.28 -3.41
CA SER A 4 1.36 15.32 -4.54
C SER A 4 2.65 14.54 -4.27
N GLY A 5 3.19 14.58 -3.05
CA GLY A 5 4.41 13.84 -2.69
C GLY A 5 4.20 12.33 -2.60
N ASN A 6 3.03 11.90 -2.09
CA ASN A 6 2.70 10.48 -1.92
C ASN A 6 2.38 9.78 -3.25
N ARG A 7 1.84 10.51 -4.22
CA ARG A 7 1.62 10.00 -5.58
C ARG A 7 2.88 9.46 -6.25
N HIS A 8 3.98 10.21 -6.13
CA HIS A 8 5.25 9.79 -6.72
C HIS A 8 5.84 8.57 -6.03
N LEU A 9 5.57 8.37 -4.73
CA LEU A 9 5.98 7.16 -4.02
C LEU A 9 5.18 5.95 -4.51
N LEU A 10 3.85 6.08 -4.61
CA LEU A 10 2.99 4.99 -5.04
C LEU A 10 3.31 4.55 -6.47
N ALA A 11 3.56 5.47 -7.40
CA ALA A 11 3.95 5.13 -8.77
C ALA A 11 5.15 4.16 -8.85
N GLN A 12 6.05 4.16 -7.86
CA GLN A 12 7.19 3.26 -7.84
C GLN A 12 6.81 1.78 -7.70
N ILE A 13 5.61 1.48 -7.18
CA ILE A 13 5.10 0.11 -7.13
C ILE A 13 4.85 -0.41 -8.55
N LEU A 14 4.35 0.46 -9.45
CA LEU A 14 4.22 0.14 -10.88
C LEU A 14 5.58 -0.01 -11.57
N ASP A 15 6.61 0.66 -11.05
CA ASP A 15 8.00 0.50 -11.49
C ASP A 15 8.71 -0.73 -10.87
N GLY A 16 7.98 -1.58 -10.14
CA GLY A 16 8.48 -2.84 -9.59
C GLY A 16 9.08 -2.74 -8.18
N LYS A 17 8.87 -1.64 -7.46
CA LYS A 17 9.21 -1.57 -6.02
C LYS A 17 8.21 -2.39 -5.19
N SER A 18 8.73 -3.02 -4.14
CA SER A 18 7.92 -3.69 -3.12
C SER A 18 6.89 -2.74 -2.49
N PRO A 19 5.59 -3.12 -2.47
CA PRO A 19 4.56 -2.37 -1.77
C PRO A 19 4.91 -2.07 -0.30
N SER A 20 5.42 -3.05 0.44
CA SER A 20 5.82 -2.93 1.85
C SER A 20 6.81 -1.79 2.06
N ILE A 21 7.85 -1.71 1.23
CA ILE A 21 8.87 -0.66 1.29
C ILE A 21 8.23 0.71 1.05
N VAL A 22 7.49 0.86 -0.05
CA VAL A 22 6.87 2.13 -0.44
C VAL A 22 5.90 2.62 0.65
N LEU A 23 5.05 1.72 1.14
CA LEU A 23 4.01 2.06 2.11
C LEU A 23 4.58 2.27 3.52
N ASN A 24 5.66 1.57 3.91
CA ASN A 24 6.35 1.83 5.17
C ASN A 24 7.01 3.21 5.15
N ILE A 25 7.64 3.61 4.03
CA ILE A 25 8.17 4.98 3.87
C ILE A 25 7.06 6.01 4.08
N MET A 26 5.88 5.80 3.48
CA MET A 26 4.74 6.71 3.67
C MET A 26 4.27 6.76 5.13
N LEU A 27 4.19 5.61 5.80
CA LEU A 27 3.80 5.53 7.21
C LEU A 27 4.81 6.24 8.13
N GLU A 28 6.09 6.10 7.86
CA GLU A 28 7.16 6.73 8.65
C GLU A 28 7.23 8.24 8.44
N VAL A 29 7.10 8.70 7.19
CA VAL A 29 7.18 10.13 6.84
C VAL A 29 5.96 10.90 7.35
N VAL A 30 4.77 10.28 7.35
CA VAL A 30 3.52 10.94 7.73
C VAL A 30 3.06 10.44 9.09
N GLN A 31 3.33 11.21 10.16
CA GLN A 31 3.07 10.80 11.55
C GLN A 31 1.61 10.40 11.81
N ASP A 32 0.63 11.13 11.26
CA ASP A 32 -0.80 10.86 11.47
C ASP A 32 -1.40 9.90 10.43
N LEU A 33 -0.59 9.33 9.54
CA LEU A 33 -1.07 8.35 8.57
C LEU A 33 -1.32 7.00 9.26
N GLY A 34 -2.59 6.65 9.41
CA GLY A 34 -3.04 5.33 9.84
C GLY A 34 -3.37 4.41 8.66
N LYS A 35 -3.54 3.12 8.95
CA LYS A 35 -3.89 2.10 7.94
C LYS A 35 -5.20 2.38 7.20
N TYR A 36 -6.21 2.96 7.85
CA TYR A 36 -7.47 3.32 7.20
C TYR A 36 -7.24 4.35 6.08
N VAL A 37 -6.59 5.46 6.42
CA VAL A 37 -6.26 6.52 5.46
C VAL A 37 -5.33 5.99 4.36
N LEU A 38 -4.42 5.07 4.69
CA LEU A 38 -3.57 4.41 3.70
C LEU A 38 -4.38 3.62 2.66
N VAL A 39 -5.43 2.91 3.08
CA VAL A 39 -6.32 2.20 2.14
C VAL A 39 -7.05 3.19 1.25
N ASP A 40 -7.57 4.27 1.80
CA ASP A 40 -8.30 5.28 1.02
C ASP A 40 -7.39 5.90 -0.05
N ILE A 41 -6.15 6.24 0.31
CA ILE A 41 -5.14 6.74 -0.64
C ILE A 41 -4.84 5.70 -1.73
N LEU A 42 -4.69 4.43 -1.37
CA LEU A 42 -4.45 3.36 -2.35
C LEU A 42 -5.61 3.22 -3.34
N LEU A 43 -6.86 3.28 -2.86
CA LEU A 43 -8.04 3.16 -3.71
C LEU A 43 -8.25 4.40 -4.59
N GLU A 44 -7.86 5.59 -4.11
CA GLU A 44 -7.88 6.82 -4.91
C GLU A 44 -6.84 6.78 -6.03
N GLU A 45 -5.61 6.33 -5.73
CA GLU A 45 -4.50 6.34 -6.69
C GLU A 45 -4.49 5.13 -7.63
N TYR A 46 -5.03 4.00 -7.19
CA TYR A 46 -5.21 2.80 -7.99
C TYR A 46 -6.69 2.54 -8.25
N GLU A 47 -7.30 3.32 -9.14
CA GLU A 47 -8.74 3.27 -9.46
C GLU A 47 -9.32 1.88 -9.80
N ARG A 48 -8.49 0.96 -10.30
CA ARG A 48 -8.88 -0.43 -10.62
C ARG A 48 -8.79 -1.40 -9.44
N LEU A 49 -8.15 -1.02 -8.33
CA LEU A 49 -8.18 -1.80 -7.09
C LEU A 49 -9.56 -1.69 -6.45
N ASP A 50 -9.96 -2.75 -5.75
CA ASP A 50 -11.22 -2.77 -5.01
C ASP A 50 -10.99 -2.98 -3.52
N SER A 51 -12.09 -3.00 -2.76
CA SER A 51 -12.09 -3.09 -1.31
C SER A 51 -11.47 -4.38 -0.75
N ARG A 52 -11.13 -5.38 -1.58
CA ARG A 52 -10.40 -6.59 -1.15
C ARG A 52 -8.98 -6.27 -0.66
N ILE A 53 -8.45 -5.08 -0.94
CA ILE A 53 -7.13 -4.64 -0.45
C ILE A 53 -7.17 -4.31 1.05
N PHE A 54 -8.34 -3.90 1.56
CA PHE A 54 -8.53 -3.50 2.95
C PHE A 54 -8.06 -4.58 3.95
N PRO A 55 -8.53 -5.85 3.89
CA PRO A 55 -8.09 -6.88 4.82
C PRO A 55 -6.58 -7.20 4.73
N VAL A 56 -5.94 -6.98 3.57
CA VAL A 56 -4.50 -7.17 3.39
C VAL A 56 -3.73 -6.09 4.16
N ILE A 57 -4.08 -4.82 3.94
CA ILE A 57 -3.47 -3.68 4.65
C ILE A 57 -3.71 -3.78 6.16
N TRP A 58 -4.91 -4.19 6.57
CA TRP A 58 -5.24 -4.32 7.99
C TRP A 58 -4.35 -5.35 8.69
N ARG A 59 -4.15 -6.51 8.06
CA ARG A 59 -3.38 -7.64 8.61
C ARG A 59 -1.88 -7.49 8.46
N TRP A 60 -1.36 -6.42 7.89
CA TRP A 60 0.07 -6.22 7.65
C TRP A 60 0.87 -5.80 8.91
N ASN A 61 1.98 -6.49 9.17
CA ASN A 61 2.99 -6.06 10.13
C ASN A 61 3.83 -4.91 9.51
N SER A 62 3.49 -3.66 9.83
CA SER A 62 4.05 -2.45 9.21
C SER A 62 4.84 -1.63 10.23
N ALA A 63 5.47 -0.53 9.78
CA ALA A 63 6.18 0.42 10.64
C ALA A 63 5.35 0.93 11.84
N LYS A 64 4.01 0.95 11.72
CA LYS A 64 3.08 1.37 12.79
C LYS A 64 2.28 0.23 13.43
N SER A 65 2.56 -1.02 13.10
CA SER A 65 1.79 -2.17 13.59
C SER A 65 2.64 -3.42 13.64
N ILE A 66 3.06 -3.85 14.83
CA ILE A 66 4.00 -4.97 15.06
C ILE A 66 3.37 -6.38 14.99
N ARG A 67 2.12 -6.50 14.54
CA ARG A 67 1.37 -7.77 14.47
C ARG A 67 0.81 -7.95 13.08
N GLY A 68 0.84 -9.19 12.58
CA GLY A 68 0.25 -9.55 11.30
C GLY A 68 1.20 -10.30 10.37
N MET A 69 0.86 -10.30 9.08
CA MET A 69 1.67 -10.85 7.98
C MET A 69 2.96 -10.06 7.80
N SER A 70 4.04 -10.76 7.45
CA SER A 70 5.33 -10.16 7.12
C SER A 70 5.26 -9.26 5.88
N ASP A 71 6.30 -8.44 5.68
CA ASP A 71 6.44 -7.62 4.47
C ASP A 71 6.43 -8.47 3.19
N GLN A 72 7.03 -9.66 3.21
CA GLN A 72 7.04 -10.57 2.06
C GLN A 72 5.63 -11.10 1.73
N GLU A 73 4.91 -11.62 2.73
CA GLU A 73 3.53 -12.10 2.54
C GLU A 73 2.60 -10.97 2.11
N PHE A 74 2.83 -9.77 2.63
CA PHE A 74 2.10 -8.58 2.26
C PHE A 74 2.35 -8.17 0.80
N ASP A 75 3.61 -8.12 0.37
CA ASP A 75 3.99 -7.79 -1.01
C ASP A 75 3.32 -8.75 -1.99
N GLU A 76 3.40 -10.05 -1.74
CA GLU A 76 2.77 -11.07 -2.58
C GLU A 76 1.25 -10.88 -2.65
N ALA A 77 0.59 -10.60 -1.53
CA ALA A 77 -0.84 -10.38 -1.47
C ALA A 77 -1.28 -9.11 -2.22
N VAL A 78 -0.58 -8.00 -2.05
CA VAL A 78 -0.88 -6.73 -2.73
C VAL A 78 -0.66 -6.86 -4.23
N LEU A 79 0.49 -7.40 -4.65
CA LEU A 79 0.82 -7.58 -6.07
C LEU A 79 -0.17 -8.52 -6.76
N THR A 80 -0.62 -9.58 -6.08
CA THR A 80 -1.67 -10.48 -6.61
C THR A 80 -2.98 -9.74 -6.86
N GLN A 81 -3.38 -8.85 -5.94
CA GLN A 81 -4.58 -8.04 -6.14
C GLN A 81 -4.42 -7.01 -7.25
N MET A 82 -3.27 -6.34 -7.32
CA MET A 82 -2.96 -5.39 -8.39
C MET A 82 -2.98 -6.06 -9.77
N ARG A 83 -2.37 -7.24 -9.91
CA ARG A 83 -2.43 -8.03 -11.15
C ARG A 83 -3.86 -8.45 -11.49
N SER A 84 -4.64 -8.85 -10.49
CA SER A 84 -6.05 -9.23 -10.67
C SER A 84 -6.92 -8.05 -11.10
N ALA A 85 -6.60 -6.85 -10.64
CA ALA A 85 -7.20 -5.59 -11.10
C ALA A 85 -6.71 -5.17 -12.50
N GLY A 86 -5.60 -5.77 -12.97
CA GLY A 86 -4.99 -5.63 -14.28
C GLY A 86 -3.93 -4.52 -14.39
N TYR A 87 -3.26 -4.21 -13.29
CA TYR A 87 -1.99 -3.47 -13.29
C TYR A 87 -0.83 -4.37 -13.74
N MET A 88 0.17 -3.75 -14.35
CA MET A 88 1.42 -4.41 -14.71
C MET A 88 2.44 -4.17 -13.58
N VAL A 89 2.59 -5.17 -12.71
CA VAL A 89 3.47 -5.21 -11.53
C VAL A 89 4.08 -6.58 -11.33
#